data_AF-A0A1H4XAT2-F1
#
_entry.id   AF-A0A1H4XAT2-F1
#
_cell.length_a   1.000
_cell.length_b   1.000
_cell.length_c   1.000
_cell.angle_alpha   90.00
_cell.angle_beta   90.00
_cell.angle_gamma   90.00
#
_symmetry.space_group_name_H-M   'P 1'
#
loop_
_entity.id
_entity.type
_entity.pdbx_description
1 polymer ?
#
loop_
_entity_poly.entity_id
_entity_poly.type
_entity_poly.pdbx_seq_one_letter_code
_entity_poly.pdbx_strand_id
1 'polypeptide(L)'
;MDVRTPFFQNIACVLIGVLFLNPIVSTAAELALDAQAGSNAVVTQAANGVPMVNIATPNGSGLSHNKFTDFNVSQQGLILNNSAQVVVQTQLGGYVMGNPNLKGGAANIILNEVNGGSPSQLKGYTEVAGKSAAVIVANPHGISCDGCGFINTPRVTLSTGKPIVEGGRLDRFDVDGGQISIEGAGLNARNVSQFDLITRSAQINAELHANQLNVITGRNEVDAANLTAAAKADDGSAKPQLAIDSSALGGCTPAQFA
;
A
#
# COMPACT_ATOMS: atom_id res chain seq x y z
N MET A 1 37.56 -13.03 -38.62
CA MET A 1 37.34 -14.13 -37.66
C MET A 1 36.33 -15.06 -38.28
N ASP A 2 36.77 -16.25 -38.69
CA ASP A 2 35.97 -17.22 -39.46
C ASP A 2 35.10 -18.05 -38.50
N VAL A 3 33.78 -17.84 -38.56
CA VAL A 3 32.78 -18.40 -37.63
C VAL A 3 32.52 -19.90 -37.88
N ARG A 4 33.19 -20.50 -38.87
CA ARG A 4 32.94 -21.88 -39.35
C ARG A 4 33.83 -22.96 -38.73
N THR A 5 34.71 -22.59 -37.80
CA THR A 5 35.53 -23.60 -37.11
C THR A 5 34.74 -24.24 -35.96
N PRO A 6 34.83 -25.57 -35.77
CA PRO A 6 33.99 -26.32 -34.83
C PRO A 6 34.18 -25.87 -33.38
N PHE A 7 35.33 -25.28 -33.06
CA PHE A 7 35.63 -24.72 -31.74
C PHE A 7 34.72 -23.53 -31.39
N PHE A 8 34.49 -22.60 -32.33
CA PHE A 8 33.63 -21.44 -32.09
C PHE A 8 32.14 -21.80 -32.15
N GLN A 9 31.76 -22.83 -32.92
CA GLN A 9 30.39 -23.39 -32.87
C GLN A 9 30.08 -24.01 -31.51
N ASN A 10 31.03 -24.72 -30.89
CA ASN A 10 30.83 -25.29 -29.56
C ASN A 10 30.74 -24.21 -28.47
N ILE A 11 31.54 -23.14 -28.57
CA ILE A 11 31.45 -21.99 -27.65
C ILE A 11 30.12 -21.25 -27.80
N ALA A 12 29.64 -21.05 -29.03
CA ALA A 12 28.34 -20.42 -29.29
C ALA A 12 27.17 -21.25 -28.74
N CYS A 13 27.19 -22.58 -28.89
CA CYS A 13 26.17 -23.46 -28.33
C CYS A 13 26.15 -23.45 -26.79
N VAL A 14 27.31 -23.36 -26.14
CA VAL A 14 27.41 -23.26 -24.67
C VAL A 14 26.89 -21.90 -24.17
N LEU A 15 27.22 -20.79 -24.83
CA LEU A 15 26.72 -19.46 -24.48
C LEU A 15 25.20 -19.31 -24.67
N ILE A 16 24.62 -19.95 -25.69
CA ILE A 16 23.18 -19.99 -25.90
C ILE A 16 22.50 -20.83 -24.81
N GLY A 17 23.09 -21.97 -24.41
CA GLY A 17 22.57 -22.81 -23.33
C GLY A 17 22.55 -22.14 -21.94
N VAL A 18 23.50 -21.26 -21.65
CA VAL A 18 23.59 -20.54 -20.35
C VAL A 18 22.52 -19.43 -20.23
N LEU A 19 21.97 -18.93 -21.33
CA LEU A 19 20.89 -17.93 -21.31
C LEU A 19 19.48 -18.53 -21.10
N PHE A 20 19.29 -19.83 -21.35
CA PHE A 20 18.00 -20.52 -21.16
C PHE A 20 17.78 -21.06 -19.74
N LEU A 21 18.78 -20.99 -18.85
CA LEU A 21 18.73 -21.51 -17.48
C LEU A 21 18.54 -20.44 -16.40
N ASN A 22 18.25 -19.19 -16.77
CA ASN A 22 17.95 -18.14 -15.80
C ASN A 22 16.49 -17.70 -15.86
N PRO A 23 15.54 -18.41 -15.24
CA PRO A 23 14.38 -17.75 -14.72
C PRO A 23 14.81 -17.00 -13.44
N ILE A 24 15.42 -15.82 -13.58
CA ILE A 24 15.24 -14.81 -12.52
C ILE A 24 13.85 -14.23 -12.75
N VAL A 25 12.84 -15.08 -12.57
CA VAL A 25 11.51 -14.59 -12.26
C VAL A 25 11.64 -14.16 -10.81
N SER A 26 12.06 -12.92 -10.60
CA SER A 26 11.86 -12.26 -9.31
C SER A 26 10.35 -12.11 -9.16
N THR A 27 9.69 -13.15 -8.67
CA THR A 27 8.35 -13.00 -8.07
C THR A 27 8.56 -12.07 -6.89
N ALA A 28 8.34 -10.76 -7.08
CA ALA A 28 8.17 -9.87 -5.95
C ALA A 28 7.06 -10.50 -5.11
N ALA A 29 7.33 -10.73 -3.83
CA ALA A 29 6.30 -11.24 -2.94
C ALA A 29 5.14 -10.26 -2.98
N GLU A 30 3.93 -10.74 -3.28
CA GLU A 30 2.77 -9.84 -3.27
C GLU A 30 2.59 -9.27 -1.87
N LEU A 31 2.76 -10.09 -0.83
CA LEU A 31 2.68 -9.69 0.58
C LEU A 31 3.75 -10.41 1.40
N ALA A 32 4.59 -9.66 2.09
CA ALA A 32 5.61 -10.21 2.99
C ALA A 32 5.73 -9.36 4.26
N LEU A 33 5.55 -9.99 5.42
CA LEU A 33 5.70 -9.34 6.72
C LEU A 33 7.18 -9.13 7.07
N ASP A 34 7.46 -8.02 7.76
CA ASP A 34 8.78 -7.77 8.32
C ASP A 34 8.99 -8.65 9.56
N ALA A 35 9.72 -9.76 9.39
CA ALA A 35 10.00 -10.70 10.48
C ALA A 35 10.82 -10.08 11.63
N GLN A 36 11.56 -8.99 11.37
CA GLN A 36 12.36 -8.30 12.38
C GLN A 36 11.55 -7.28 13.18
N ALA A 37 10.34 -6.94 12.72
CA ALA A 37 9.47 -5.96 13.35
C ALA A 37 8.78 -6.46 14.64
N GLY A 38 8.85 -7.75 14.97
CA GLY A 38 8.23 -8.32 16.18
C GLY A 38 6.70 -8.25 16.20
N SER A 39 6.05 -8.08 15.03
CA SER A 39 4.59 -8.07 14.90
C SER A 39 4.03 -9.49 14.95
N ASN A 40 2.86 -9.67 15.57
CA ASN A 40 2.12 -10.94 15.54
C ASN A 40 1.13 -11.04 14.37
N ALA A 41 1.19 -10.12 13.41
CA ALA A 41 0.43 -10.23 12.17
C ALA A 41 0.81 -11.52 11.42
N VAL A 42 -0.13 -12.10 10.68
CA VAL A 42 0.08 -13.33 9.91
C VAL A 42 -0.58 -13.21 8.54
N VAL A 43 0.16 -13.54 7.48
CA VAL A 43 -0.40 -13.70 6.14
C VAL A 43 -0.98 -15.10 6.01
N THR A 44 -2.22 -15.16 5.57
CA THR A 44 -3.04 -16.36 5.36
C THR A 44 -3.80 -16.20 4.03
N GLN A 45 -4.71 -17.12 3.72
CA GLN A 45 -5.57 -17.00 2.55
C GLN A 45 -7.00 -17.45 2.90
N ALA A 46 -7.99 -16.85 2.26
CA ALA A 46 -9.36 -17.31 2.29
C ALA A 46 -9.52 -18.63 1.51
N ALA A 47 -10.64 -19.33 1.71
CA ALA A 47 -10.89 -20.63 1.06
C ALA A 47 -10.92 -20.55 -0.48
N ASN A 48 -11.25 -19.37 -1.03
CA ASN A 48 -11.23 -19.10 -2.46
C ASN A 48 -9.88 -18.55 -2.98
N GLY A 49 -8.84 -18.57 -2.14
CA GLY A 49 -7.47 -18.18 -2.49
C GLY A 49 -7.16 -16.69 -2.35
N VAL A 50 -8.12 -15.84 -1.97
CA VAL A 50 -7.83 -14.41 -1.76
C VAL A 50 -6.84 -14.26 -0.59
N PRO A 51 -5.71 -13.54 -0.77
CA PRO A 51 -4.78 -13.26 0.32
C PRO A 51 -5.46 -12.53 1.48
N MET A 52 -5.12 -12.95 2.70
CA MET A 52 -5.71 -12.39 3.91
C MET A 52 -4.64 -12.14 4.98
N VAL A 53 -4.58 -10.93 5.52
CA VAL A 53 -3.72 -10.59 6.65
C VAL A 53 -4.55 -10.64 7.93
N ASN A 54 -4.24 -11.58 8.81
CA ASN A 54 -4.61 -11.48 10.21
C ASN A 54 -3.77 -10.37 10.82
N ILE A 55 -4.36 -9.18 10.96
CA ILE A 55 -3.67 -8.00 11.49
C ILE A 55 -3.17 -8.25 12.91
N ALA A 56 -2.16 -7.48 13.30
CA ALA A 56 -1.57 -7.50 14.63
C ALA A 56 -2.61 -7.16 15.71
N THR A 57 -2.32 -7.55 16.96
CA THR A 57 -3.16 -7.16 18.09
C THR A 57 -3.17 -5.63 18.23
N PRO A 58 -4.34 -4.97 18.25
CA PRO A 58 -4.42 -3.53 18.45
C PRO A 58 -3.88 -3.15 19.82
N ASN A 59 -3.17 -2.03 19.89
CA ASN A 59 -2.71 -1.49 21.17
C ASN A 59 -3.85 -0.76 21.92
N GLY A 60 -3.54 -0.16 23.08
CA GLY A 60 -4.52 0.54 23.91
C GLY A 60 -5.24 1.73 23.25
N SER A 61 -4.73 2.25 22.13
CA SER A 61 -5.41 3.30 21.35
C SER A 61 -6.33 2.74 20.24
N GLY A 62 -6.33 1.43 20.03
CA GLY A 62 -7.03 0.75 18.94
C GLY A 62 -6.25 0.77 17.61
N LEU A 63 -4.97 1.11 17.63
CA LEU A 63 -4.09 1.02 16.46
C LEU A 63 -3.51 -0.40 16.33
N SER A 64 -3.78 -1.05 15.20
CA SER A 64 -3.06 -2.25 14.76
C SER A 64 -1.92 -1.83 13.83
N HIS A 65 -0.68 -2.05 14.25
CA HIS A 65 0.52 -1.72 13.48
C HIS A 65 1.11 -2.98 12.83
N ASN A 66 0.97 -3.06 11.51
CA ASN A 66 1.47 -4.15 10.69
C ASN A 66 2.65 -3.63 9.88
N LYS A 67 3.78 -4.34 9.92
CA LYS A 67 5.01 -3.96 9.23
C LYS A 67 5.34 -5.01 8.17
N PHE A 68 5.65 -4.56 6.97
CA PHE A 68 5.87 -5.38 5.79
C PHE A 68 7.22 -5.08 5.15
N THR A 69 7.85 -6.07 4.53
CA THR A 69 8.90 -5.81 3.54
C THR A 69 8.28 -5.53 2.16
N ASP A 70 7.16 -6.18 1.86
CA ASP A 70 6.43 -6.02 0.60
C ASP A 70 4.93 -5.98 0.90
N PHE A 71 4.26 -4.95 0.39
CA PHE A 71 2.80 -4.81 0.49
C PHE A 71 2.24 -4.42 -0.87
N ASN A 72 1.73 -5.42 -1.59
CA ASN A 72 1.08 -5.29 -2.87
C ASN A 72 -0.30 -5.94 -2.80
N VAL A 73 -1.22 -5.47 -3.64
CA VAL A 73 -2.57 -6.02 -3.77
C VAL A 73 -2.75 -6.38 -5.23
N SER A 74 -2.94 -7.65 -5.53
CA SER A 74 -3.22 -8.09 -6.91
C SER A 74 -4.69 -7.85 -7.27
N GLN A 75 -5.06 -8.13 -8.51
CA GLN A 75 -6.46 -7.98 -8.98
C GLN A 75 -7.45 -8.87 -8.20
N GLN A 76 -6.97 -9.96 -7.61
CA GLN A 76 -7.78 -10.82 -6.74
C GLN A 76 -8.18 -10.11 -5.42
N GLY A 77 -7.49 -9.04 -5.05
CA GLY A 77 -7.73 -8.26 -3.85
C GLY A 77 -7.00 -8.78 -2.61
N LEU A 78 -7.24 -8.12 -1.48
CA LEU A 78 -6.64 -8.41 -0.19
C LEU A 78 -7.67 -8.24 0.92
N ILE A 79 -7.68 -9.14 1.90
CA ILE A 79 -8.50 -9.02 3.10
C ILE A 79 -7.63 -8.65 4.30
N LEU A 80 -7.94 -7.56 4.98
CA LEU A 80 -7.42 -7.22 6.30
C LEU A 80 -8.39 -7.74 7.36
N ASN A 81 -8.05 -8.84 8.03
CA ASN A 81 -8.94 -9.51 8.96
C ASN A 81 -9.00 -8.79 10.32
N ASN A 82 -9.99 -7.92 10.47
CA ASN A 82 -10.29 -7.16 11.69
C ASN A 82 -11.48 -7.77 12.48
N SER A 83 -11.74 -9.07 12.31
CA SER A 83 -12.87 -9.74 12.97
C SER A 83 -12.44 -10.41 14.27
N ALA A 84 -13.06 -10.01 15.39
CA ALA A 84 -12.97 -10.72 16.67
C ALA A 84 -14.03 -11.84 16.81
N GLN A 85 -14.92 -12.00 15.83
CA GLN A 85 -15.92 -13.07 15.79
C GLN A 85 -15.31 -14.36 15.23
N VAL A 86 -15.87 -15.53 15.55
CA VAL A 86 -15.34 -16.82 15.10
C VAL A 86 -15.35 -16.96 13.58
N VAL A 87 -16.41 -16.48 12.93
CA VAL A 87 -16.60 -16.49 11.47
C VAL A 87 -17.17 -15.14 11.05
N VAL A 88 -16.74 -14.64 9.90
CA VAL A 88 -17.27 -13.40 9.31
C VAL A 88 -17.44 -13.58 7.81
N GLN A 89 -18.51 -13.01 7.26
CA GLN A 89 -18.71 -12.94 5.82
C GLN A 89 -17.95 -11.72 5.25
N THR A 90 -17.23 -11.96 4.16
CA THR A 90 -16.49 -10.96 3.39
C THR A 90 -16.99 -10.99 1.94
N GLN A 91 -16.79 -9.88 1.22
CA GLN A 91 -17.14 -9.75 -0.19
C GLN A 91 -16.12 -10.44 -1.08
N LEU A 92 -14.82 -10.32 -0.76
CA LEU A 92 -13.74 -10.90 -1.54
C LEU A 92 -13.56 -12.39 -1.22
N GLY A 93 -13.59 -12.78 0.05
CA GLY A 93 -13.19 -14.12 0.51
C GLY A 93 -14.33 -15.07 0.86
N GLY A 94 -15.59 -14.63 0.75
CA GLY A 94 -16.73 -15.37 1.29
C GLY A 94 -16.66 -15.47 2.82
N TYR A 95 -16.98 -16.63 3.39
CA TYR A 95 -16.84 -16.82 4.85
C TYR A 95 -15.39 -17.10 5.23
N VAL A 96 -14.84 -16.28 6.12
CA VAL A 96 -13.49 -16.44 6.66
C VAL A 96 -13.52 -16.57 8.17
N MET A 97 -12.50 -17.23 8.73
CA MET A 97 -12.35 -17.36 10.18
C MET A 97 -11.93 -16.02 10.80
N GLY A 98 -12.32 -15.79 12.06
CA GLY A 98 -11.88 -14.66 12.85
C GLY A 98 -10.37 -14.58 13.01
N ASN A 99 -9.87 -13.39 13.30
CA ASN A 99 -8.47 -13.16 13.57
C ASN A 99 -8.14 -13.55 15.03
N PRO A 100 -7.30 -14.58 15.26
CA PRO A 100 -6.95 -15.05 16.60
C PRO A 100 -6.17 -14.03 17.44
N ASN A 101 -5.62 -12.97 16.81
CA ASN A 101 -4.91 -11.90 17.50
C ASN A 101 -5.86 -10.91 18.21
N LEU A 102 -7.16 -10.91 17.89
CA LEU A 102 -8.12 -9.88 18.30
C LEU A 102 -8.95 -10.26 19.53
N LYS A 103 -8.38 -11.05 20.44
CA LYS A 103 -9.04 -11.46 21.71
C LYS A 103 -9.46 -10.26 22.58
N GLY A 104 -8.71 -9.16 22.50
CA GLY A 104 -8.99 -7.90 23.20
C GLY A 104 -9.91 -6.94 22.45
N GLY A 105 -10.38 -7.31 21.25
CA GLY A 105 -11.20 -6.47 20.38
C GLY A 105 -10.53 -6.10 19.07
N ALA A 106 -11.36 -5.57 18.16
CA ALA A 106 -10.96 -5.17 16.82
C ALA A 106 -10.37 -3.75 16.77
N ALA A 107 -9.46 -3.53 15.82
CA ALA A 107 -8.80 -2.25 15.58
C ALA A 107 -9.80 -1.15 15.17
N ASN A 108 -9.44 0.10 15.46
CA ASN A 108 -10.06 1.30 14.87
C ASN A 108 -9.23 1.81 13.67
N ILE A 109 -7.92 1.59 13.71
CA ILE A 109 -6.96 1.99 12.67
C ILE A 109 -6.07 0.80 12.36
N ILE A 110 -5.94 0.47 11.08
CA ILE A 110 -5.03 -0.56 10.56
C ILE A 110 -3.94 0.15 9.78
N LEU A 111 -2.75 0.23 10.38
CA LEU A 111 -1.56 0.78 9.74
C LEU A 111 -0.77 -0.35 9.10
N ASN A 112 -0.56 -0.25 7.79
CA ASN A 112 0.32 -1.13 7.00
C ASN A 112 1.53 -0.30 6.58
N GLU A 113 2.63 -0.44 7.31
CA GLU A 113 3.90 0.25 7.06
C GLU A 113 4.83 -0.69 6.29
N VAL A 114 5.40 -0.21 5.19
CA VAL A 114 6.42 -0.93 4.42
C VAL A 114 7.81 -0.43 4.80
N ASN A 115 8.63 -1.32 5.33
CA ASN A 115 10.03 -1.09 5.68
C ASN A 115 11.02 -1.64 4.61
N GLY A 116 10.53 -2.39 3.62
CA GLY A 116 11.34 -2.87 2.51
C GLY A 116 11.62 -1.80 1.46
N GLY A 117 12.55 -2.09 0.55
CA GLY A 117 13.06 -1.12 -0.43
C GLY A 117 12.21 -0.92 -1.70
N SER A 118 11.08 -1.62 -1.82
CA SER A 118 10.26 -1.67 -3.03
C SER A 118 8.97 -0.86 -2.88
N PRO A 119 8.49 -0.17 -3.94
CA PRO A 119 7.19 0.48 -3.93
C PRO A 119 6.03 -0.52 -3.85
N SER A 120 4.88 -0.05 -3.38
CA SER A 120 3.64 -0.83 -3.31
C SER A 120 2.83 -0.71 -4.60
N GLN A 121 2.37 -1.84 -5.14
CA GLN A 121 1.44 -1.89 -6.28
C GLN A 121 0.06 -2.33 -5.81
N LEU A 122 -0.94 -1.47 -5.95
CA LEU A 122 -2.33 -1.75 -5.58
C LEU A 122 -3.16 -1.89 -6.85
N LYS A 123 -3.48 -3.13 -7.22
CA LYS A 123 -4.17 -3.50 -8.47
C LYS A 123 -5.58 -4.05 -8.27
N GLY A 124 -6.10 -4.00 -7.05
CA GLY A 124 -7.40 -4.55 -6.70
C GLY A 124 -7.93 -4.01 -5.38
N TYR A 125 -9.04 -4.59 -4.91
CA TYR A 125 -9.72 -4.11 -3.72
C TYR A 125 -9.06 -4.61 -2.42
N THR A 126 -8.97 -3.73 -1.44
CA THR A 126 -8.62 -4.09 -0.06
C THR A 126 -9.88 -4.06 0.82
N GLU A 127 -10.23 -5.18 1.43
CA GLU A 127 -11.41 -5.32 2.28
C GLU A 127 -11.03 -5.45 3.77
N VAL A 128 -11.70 -4.71 4.65
CA VAL A 128 -11.63 -4.94 6.09
C VAL A 128 -12.68 -5.96 6.50
N ALA A 129 -12.29 -7.17 6.93
CA ALA A 129 -13.25 -8.15 7.44
C ALA A 129 -13.68 -7.81 8.87
N GLY A 130 -14.97 -7.91 9.17
CA GLY A 130 -15.50 -7.67 10.52
C GLY A 130 -15.74 -6.20 10.80
N LYS A 131 -15.24 -5.71 11.95
CA LYS A 131 -15.48 -4.33 12.37
C LYS A 131 -14.79 -3.37 11.40
N SER A 132 -15.53 -2.40 10.89
CA SER A 132 -14.98 -1.33 10.05
C SER A 132 -13.88 -0.56 10.77
N ALA A 133 -12.79 -0.23 10.06
CA ALA A 133 -11.63 0.48 10.58
C ALA A 133 -10.99 1.33 9.49
N ALA A 134 -10.32 2.42 9.87
CA ALA A 134 -9.52 3.21 8.94
C ALA A 134 -8.31 2.39 8.46
N VAL A 135 -7.97 2.51 7.17
CA VAL A 135 -6.86 1.78 6.54
C VAL A 135 -5.79 2.75 6.09
N ILE A 136 -4.55 2.48 6.48
CA ILE A 136 -3.40 3.29 6.09
C ILE A 136 -2.39 2.37 5.41
N VAL A 137 -1.91 2.78 4.23
CA VAL A 137 -0.77 2.15 3.55
C VAL A 137 0.32 3.19 3.46
N ALA A 138 1.43 2.95 4.15
CA ALA A 138 2.57 3.86 4.22
C ALA A 138 3.80 3.18 3.60
N ASN A 139 4.27 3.69 2.47
CA ASN A 139 5.46 3.19 1.79
C ASN A 139 6.32 4.35 1.25
N PRO A 140 7.45 4.67 1.91
CA PRO A 140 8.35 5.73 1.46
C PRO A 140 8.94 5.56 0.05
N HIS A 141 8.94 4.33 -0.47
CA HIS A 141 9.44 4.04 -1.81
C HIS A 141 8.40 4.32 -2.92
N GLY A 142 7.14 4.60 -2.55
CA GLY A 142 6.07 4.95 -3.49
C GLY A 142 4.91 3.97 -3.47
N ILE A 143 3.77 4.41 -4.02
CA ILE A 143 2.54 3.63 -4.12
C ILE A 143 1.92 3.86 -5.50
N SER A 144 1.63 2.79 -6.24
CA SER A 144 0.83 2.87 -7.45
C SER A 144 -0.56 2.26 -7.24
N CYS A 145 -1.58 2.90 -7.81
CA CYS A 145 -2.96 2.43 -7.84
C CYS A 145 -3.41 2.26 -9.29
N ASP A 146 -3.73 1.02 -9.67
CA ASP A 146 -4.22 0.63 -10.99
C ASP A 146 -5.47 -0.27 -10.80
N GLY A 147 -6.62 0.36 -10.64
CA GLY A 147 -7.87 -0.33 -10.30
C GLY A 147 -8.01 -0.65 -8.82
N CYS A 148 -7.32 0.10 -7.95
CA CYS A 148 -7.44 -0.11 -6.52
C CYS A 148 -8.77 0.43 -5.97
N GLY A 149 -9.24 -0.21 -4.91
CA GLY A 149 -10.45 0.20 -4.20
C GLY A 149 -10.48 -0.35 -2.79
N PHE A 150 -11.46 0.07 -1.99
CA PHE A 150 -11.50 -0.31 -0.59
C PHE A 150 -12.91 -0.67 -0.14
N ILE A 151 -13.04 -1.68 0.73
CA ILE A 151 -14.33 -2.20 1.21
C ILE A 151 -14.35 -2.16 2.73
N ASN A 152 -15.50 -1.75 3.30
CA ASN A 152 -15.74 -1.69 4.74
C ASN A 152 -14.74 -0.81 5.52
N THR A 153 -14.28 0.28 4.92
CA THR A 153 -13.43 1.28 5.57
C THR A 153 -14.02 2.68 5.41
N PRO A 154 -14.13 3.47 6.49
CA PRO A 154 -14.67 4.82 6.42
C PRO A 154 -13.63 5.83 5.92
N ARG A 155 -12.33 5.53 6.13
CA ARG A 155 -11.22 6.41 5.79
C ARG A 155 -10.02 5.61 5.29
N VAL A 156 -9.44 6.08 4.19
CA VAL A 156 -8.22 5.50 3.63
C VAL A 156 -7.15 6.57 3.49
N THR A 157 -5.92 6.24 3.87
CA THR A 157 -4.76 7.11 3.68
C THR A 157 -3.68 6.33 2.93
N LEU A 158 -3.30 6.81 1.76
CA LEU A 158 -2.10 6.38 1.05
C LEU A 158 -1.00 7.41 1.32
N SER A 159 0.12 6.96 1.87
CA SER A 159 1.20 7.84 2.29
C SER A 159 2.56 7.35 1.80
N THR A 160 3.41 8.25 1.31
CA THR A 160 4.86 8.00 1.20
C THR A 160 5.63 8.56 2.39
N GLY A 161 4.95 9.20 3.33
CA GLY A 161 5.54 9.59 4.60
C GLY A 161 5.68 8.40 5.54
N LYS A 162 6.82 8.34 6.24
CA LYS A 162 7.04 7.38 7.31
C LYS A 162 6.07 7.68 8.48
N PRO A 163 5.29 6.71 8.95
CA PRO A 163 4.39 6.93 10.07
C PRO A 163 5.18 7.06 11.37
N ILE A 164 4.95 8.13 12.12
CA ILE A 164 5.52 8.35 13.45
C ILE A 164 4.46 7.99 14.49
N VAL A 165 4.75 6.95 15.28
CA VAL A 165 3.86 6.46 16.34
C VAL A 165 4.44 6.87 17.70
N GLU A 166 3.72 7.70 18.43
CA GLU A 166 4.10 8.21 19.76
C GLU A 166 3.04 7.81 20.80
N GLY A 167 3.47 7.31 21.96
CA GLY A 167 2.53 6.88 23.00
C GLY A 167 1.52 5.81 22.55
N GLY A 168 1.85 5.03 21.52
CA GLY A 168 0.95 4.03 20.93
C GLY A 168 -0.12 4.61 20.01
N ARG A 169 -0.06 5.88 19.64
CA ARG A 169 -0.96 6.53 18.68
C ARG A 169 -0.19 6.95 17.45
N LEU A 170 -0.82 6.88 16.28
CA LEU A 170 -0.27 7.50 15.08
C LEU A 170 -0.37 9.02 15.25
N ASP A 171 0.78 9.68 15.28
CA ASP A 171 0.90 11.11 15.52
C ASP A 171 0.93 11.88 14.19
N ARG A 172 1.91 11.55 13.34
CA ARG A 172 2.14 12.22 12.05
C ARG A 172 2.73 11.30 11.00
N PHE A 173 2.74 11.78 9.76
CA PHE A 173 3.50 11.22 8.66
C PHE A 173 4.69 12.14 8.35
N ASP A 174 5.89 11.58 8.35
CA ASP A 174 7.10 12.30 7.99
C ASP A 174 7.44 12.04 6.51
N VAL A 175 7.10 13.01 5.65
CA VAL A 175 7.23 12.89 4.18
C VAL A 175 8.56 13.47 3.73
N ASP A 176 9.49 12.61 3.33
CA ASP A 176 10.76 13.01 2.69
C ASP A 176 10.76 12.83 1.17
N GLY A 177 10.17 11.74 0.69
CA GLY A 177 10.28 11.29 -0.70
C GLY A 177 9.10 10.42 -1.14
N GLY A 178 9.29 9.73 -2.28
CA GLY A 178 8.29 8.84 -2.86
C GLY A 178 7.26 9.55 -3.74
N GLN A 179 6.58 8.77 -4.56
CA GLN A 179 5.50 9.24 -5.43
C GLN A 179 4.27 8.34 -5.22
N ILE A 180 3.09 8.95 -5.28
CA ILE A 180 1.84 8.21 -5.45
C ILE A 180 1.38 8.38 -6.90
N SER A 181 1.16 7.27 -7.62
CA SER A 181 0.59 7.27 -8.96
C SER A 181 -0.81 6.67 -8.98
N ILE A 182 -1.75 7.35 -9.63
CA ILE A 182 -3.07 6.82 -10.00
C ILE A 182 -3.06 6.64 -11.52
N GLU A 183 -3.14 5.39 -11.97
CA GLU A 183 -2.92 5.01 -13.36
C GLU A 183 -3.87 3.88 -13.79
N GLY A 184 -3.81 3.51 -15.08
CA GLY A 184 -4.58 2.40 -15.64
C GLY A 184 -6.08 2.47 -15.34
N ALA A 185 -6.61 1.48 -14.63
CA ALA A 185 -8.03 1.38 -14.25
C ALA A 185 -8.47 2.38 -13.17
N GLY A 186 -7.55 3.20 -12.65
CA GLY A 186 -7.84 4.31 -11.74
C GLY A 186 -8.10 3.91 -10.28
N LEU A 187 -8.73 4.81 -9.53
CA LEU A 187 -9.07 4.63 -8.11
C LEU A 187 -10.60 4.71 -7.92
N ASN A 188 -11.18 3.68 -7.28
CA ASN A 188 -12.57 3.71 -6.82
C ASN A 188 -12.67 3.77 -5.29
N ALA A 189 -13.01 4.94 -4.77
CA ALA A 189 -13.26 5.23 -3.36
C ALA A 189 -14.66 5.83 -3.12
N ARG A 190 -15.64 5.55 -3.99
CA ARG A 190 -17.03 6.07 -3.86
C ARG A 190 -17.76 5.61 -2.59
N ASN A 191 -17.34 4.50 -2.01
CA ASN A 191 -17.90 3.96 -0.77
C ASN A 191 -17.04 4.29 0.46
N VAL A 192 -15.96 5.05 0.29
CA VAL A 192 -15.11 5.56 1.36
C VAL A 192 -15.55 6.99 1.65
N SER A 193 -15.71 7.34 2.93
CA SER A 193 -16.15 8.70 3.29
C SER A 193 -15.05 9.72 3.04
N GLN A 194 -13.80 9.37 3.36
CA GLN A 194 -12.64 10.23 3.18
C GLN A 194 -11.43 9.46 2.63
N PHE A 195 -10.79 10.00 1.60
CA PHE A 195 -9.57 9.46 1.02
C PHE A 195 -8.45 10.49 1.07
N ASP A 196 -7.30 10.12 1.63
CA ASP A 196 -6.16 11.01 1.79
C ASP A 196 -4.96 10.48 0.98
N LEU A 197 -4.34 11.37 0.21
CA LEU A 197 -3.06 11.18 -0.46
C LEU A 197 -2.03 12.07 0.22
N ILE A 198 -1.00 11.48 0.85
CA ILE A 198 0.05 12.21 1.57
C ILE A 198 1.41 11.80 0.99
N THR A 199 2.00 12.64 0.15
CA THR A 199 3.17 12.20 -0.63
C THR A 199 4.13 13.33 -0.96
N ARG A 200 5.38 13.02 -1.34
CA ARG A 200 6.29 14.05 -1.84
C ARG A 200 5.81 14.58 -3.20
N SER A 201 5.36 13.70 -4.08
CA SER A 201 4.69 14.06 -5.33
C SER A 201 3.56 13.09 -5.68
N ALA A 202 2.55 13.60 -6.40
CA ALA A 202 1.43 12.81 -6.89
C ALA A 202 1.37 12.89 -8.42
N GLN A 203 1.05 11.77 -9.06
CA GLN A 203 0.73 11.70 -10.47
C GLN A 203 -0.64 11.07 -10.67
N ILE A 204 -1.55 11.77 -11.34
CA ILE A 204 -2.95 11.36 -11.51
C ILE A 204 -3.26 11.33 -13.01
N ASN A 205 -3.05 10.16 -13.60
CA ASN A 205 -3.18 9.88 -15.04
C ASN A 205 -4.39 9.00 -15.40
N ALA A 206 -5.21 8.65 -14.43
CA ALA A 206 -6.43 7.86 -14.60
C ALA A 206 -7.58 8.45 -13.79
N GLU A 207 -8.78 7.89 -13.97
CA GLU A 207 -9.96 8.33 -13.23
C GLU A 207 -9.80 8.11 -11.72
N LEU A 208 -10.23 9.09 -10.95
CA LEU A 208 -10.28 9.04 -9.49
C LEU A 208 -11.68 9.37 -9.03
N HIS A 209 -12.33 8.42 -8.35
CA HIS A 209 -13.66 8.59 -7.78
C HIS A 209 -13.60 8.56 -6.26
N ALA A 210 -13.87 9.68 -5.59
CA ALA A 210 -13.91 9.77 -4.12
C ALA A 210 -15.01 10.75 -3.67
N ASN A 211 -15.59 10.52 -2.48
CA ASN A 211 -16.56 11.46 -1.89
C ASN A 211 -15.88 12.72 -1.35
N GLN A 212 -14.80 12.53 -0.59
CA GLN A 212 -13.91 13.58 -0.12
C GLN A 212 -12.48 13.12 -0.37
N LEU A 213 -11.72 13.96 -1.08
CA LEU A 213 -10.32 13.72 -1.41
C LEU A 213 -9.46 14.84 -0.82
N ASN A 214 -8.48 14.47 0.02
CA ASN A 214 -7.42 15.37 0.45
C ASN A 214 -6.12 14.96 -0.23
N VAL A 215 -5.40 15.92 -0.81
CA VAL A 215 -4.12 15.67 -1.48
C VAL A 215 -3.09 16.64 -0.91
N ILE A 216 -2.15 16.11 -0.13
CA ILE A 216 -1.05 16.85 0.48
C ILE A 216 0.24 16.43 -0.20
N THR A 217 0.92 17.41 -0.78
CA THR A 217 2.15 17.17 -1.53
C THR A 217 3.33 17.99 -1.00
N GLY A 218 4.56 17.51 -1.22
CA GLY A 218 5.78 18.19 -0.79
C GLY A 218 6.51 17.49 0.36
N ARG A 219 7.59 18.12 0.87
CA ARG A 219 8.30 17.63 2.06
C ARG A 219 7.66 18.24 3.28
N ASN A 220 6.86 17.45 3.99
CA ASN A 220 6.05 17.92 5.11
C ASN A 220 6.08 16.92 6.26
N GLU A 221 5.94 17.43 7.47
CA GLU A 221 5.36 16.67 8.58
C GLU A 221 3.84 16.88 8.54
N VAL A 222 3.06 15.80 8.48
CA VAL A 222 1.60 15.88 8.33
C VAL A 222 0.91 15.22 9.51
N ASP A 223 0.15 15.98 10.29
CA ASP A 223 -0.63 15.47 11.42
C ASP A 223 -1.65 14.42 10.95
N ALA A 224 -1.67 13.25 11.58
CA ALA A 224 -2.51 12.13 11.13
C ALA A 224 -4.01 12.35 11.42
N ALA A 225 -4.34 13.16 12.42
CA ALA A 225 -5.71 13.40 12.86
C ALA A 225 -6.39 14.50 12.03
N ASN A 226 -5.74 15.64 11.87
CA ASN A 226 -6.31 16.84 11.25
C ASN A 226 -5.71 17.21 9.89
N LEU A 227 -4.69 16.48 9.42
CA LEU A 227 -4.04 16.69 8.12
C LEU A 227 -3.32 18.04 7.97
N THR A 228 -3.02 18.73 9.07
CA THR A 228 -2.20 19.94 9.03
C THR A 228 -0.79 19.58 8.57
N ALA A 229 -0.32 20.24 7.51
CA ALA A 229 1.01 20.06 6.96
C ALA A 229 1.96 21.17 7.44
N ALA A 230 3.10 20.77 8.01
CA ALA A 230 4.21 21.65 8.33
C ALA A 230 5.37 21.37 7.36
N ALA A 231 5.70 22.33 6.51
CA ALA A 231 6.78 22.19 5.54
C ALA A 231 8.14 22.00 6.23
N LYS A 232 8.89 20.98 5.80
CA LYS A 232 10.26 20.74 6.28
C LYS A 232 11.23 21.70 5.59
N ALA A 233 12.31 22.06 6.29
CA ALA A 233 13.38 22.87 5.72
C ALA A 233 13.99 22.22 4.48
N ASP A 234 14.48 23.02 3.53
CA ASP A 234 15.17 22.50 2.35
C ASP A 234 16.40 21.68 2.77
N ASP A 235 16.51 20.46 2.27
CA ASP A 235 17.61 19.53 2.54
C ASP A 235 18.56 19.38 1.34
N GLY A 236 18.32 20.13 0.25
CA GLY A 236 19.11 20.05 -0.98
C GLY A 236 18.78 18.84 -1.85
N SER A 237 17.77 18.05 -1.51
CA SER A 237 17.27 16.97 -2.37
C SER A 237 16.63 17.52 -3.65
N ALA A 238 16.65 16.71 -4.71
CA ALA A 238 15.99 17.07 -5.96
C ALA A 238 14.50 17.37 -5.72
N LYS A 239 14.04 18.53 -6.17
CA LYS A 239 12.63 18.94 -6.07
C LYS A 239 11.86 18.37 -7.27
N PRO A 240 10.69 17.75 -7.07
CA PRO A 240 9.81 17.39 -8.18
C PRO A 240 9.52 18.62 -9.04
N GLN A 241 9.49 18.44 -10.37
CA GLN A 241 9.12 19.54 -11.29
C GLN A 241 7.68 20.02 -11.05
N LEU A 242 6.80 19.10 -10.64
CA LEU A 242 5.42 19.36 -10.30
C LEU A 242 5.02 18.51 -9.09
N ALA A 243 4.34 19.13 -8.14
CA ALA A 243 3.91 18.45 -6.91
C ALA A 243 2.68 17.56 -7.16
N ILE A 244 1.77 18.00 -8.04
CA ILE A 244 0.63 17.24 -8.55
C ILE A 244 0.63 17.33 -10.08
N ASP A 245 1.04 16.25 -10.74
CA ASP A 245 0.91 16.12 -12.19
C ASP A 245 -0.40 15.42 -12.52
N SER A 246 -1.31 16.10 -13.24
CA SER A 246 -2.57 15.48 -13.62
C SER A 246 -3.02 15.83 -15.02
N SER A 247 -3.38 14.78 -15.76
CA SER A 247 -4.11 14.84 -17.02
C SER A 247 -5.61 14.59 -16.85
N ALA A 248 -6.06 14.21 -15.65
CA ALA A 248 -7.40 13.66 -15.38
C ALA A 248 -8.28 14.49 -14.41
N LEU A 249 -7.79 15.59 -13.83
CA LEU A 249 -8.53 16.41 -12.84
C LEU A 249 -9.74 17.21 -13.40
N GLY A 250 -10.24 16.91 -14.60
CA GLY A 250 -11.33 17.62 -15.27
C GLY A 250 -12.74 17.51 -14.66
N GLY A 251 -12.88 16.98 -13.43
CA GLY A 251 -14.20 16.76 -12.80
C GLY A 251 -14.27 16.89 -11.28
N CYS A 252 -13.23 17.39 -10.60
CA CYS A 252 -13.23 17.47 -9.14
C CYS A 252 -13.93 18.74 -8.62
N THR A 253 -14.97 18.61 -7.80
CA THR A 253 -15.53 19.69 -6.99
C THR A 253 -14.90 19.66 -5.59
N PRO A 254 -14.81 20.83 -4.92
CA PRO A 254 -13.53 21.44 -4.56
C PRO A 254 -12.63 20.54 -3.70
N ALA A 255 -11.42 20.25 -4.21
CA ALA A 255 -10.31 19.78 -3.39
C ALA A 255 -9.73 20.96 -2.60
N GLN A 256 -9.53 20.79 -1.29
CA GLN A 256 -8.67 21.70 -0.53
C GLN A 256 -7.22 21.30 -0.81
N PHE A 257 -6.55 22.08 -1.64
CA PHE A 257 -5.11 21.98 -1.86
C PHE A 257 -4.41 22.78 -0.77
N ALA A 258 -3.61 22.11 0.05
CA ALA A 258 -2.75 22.72 1.07
C ALA A 258 -1.35 22.11 0.99
#